data_AF-A0A9D4GSJ4-F1
#
_entry.id   AF-A0A9D4GSJ4-F1
#
_cell.length_a   1.000
_cell.length_b   1.000
_cell.length_c   1.000
_cell.angle_alpha   90.00
_cell.angle_beta   90.00
_cell.angle_gamma   90.00
#
_symmetry.space_group_name_H-M   'P 1'
#
loop_
_entity.id
_entity.type
_entity.pdbx_description
1 polymer ?
#
loop_
_entity_poly.entity_id
_entity_poly.type
_entity_poly.pdbx_seq_one_letter_code
_entity_poly.pdbx_strand_id
1 'polypeptide(L)' 'MIVNHLSSVSKYKLSIELNGKPVEAVVDTGADVTIISEELFNSMKRKPKVKKRVTLNATGKKMKMNGSVVGPVRMKIV' A
#
# COMPACT_ATOMS: atom_id res chain seq x y z
N MET A 1 -19.62 -0.28 -16.48
CA MET A 1 -18.75 -0.26 -15.30
C MET A 1 -19.63 -0.10 -14.09
N ILE A 2 -19.83 -1.18 -13.32
CA ILE A 2 -20.63 -1.12 -12.09
C ILE A 2 -19.69 -0.59 -11.01
N VAL A 3 -19.89 0.67 -10.61
CA VAL A 3 -19.26 1.23 -9.42
C VAL A 3 -20.15 0.83 -8.26
N ASN A 4 -19.69 -0.12 -7.44
CA ASN A 4 -20.41 -0.46 -6.22
C ASN A 4 -20.34 0.76 -5.30
N HIS A 5 -21.47 1.47 -5.20
CA HIS A 5 -21.66 2.59 -4.29
C HIS A 5 -21.83 2.01 -2.88
N LEU A 6 -20.76 1.43 -2.33
CA LEU A 6 -20.68 1.16 -0.90
C LEU A 6 -20.54 2.53 -0.22
N SER A 7 -21.68 3.17 0.03
CA SER A 7 -21.84 4.39 0.82
C SER A 7 -21.37 4.25 2.27
N SER A 8 -20.78 3.11 2.64
CA SER A 8 -20.13 2.85 3.92
C SER A 8 -19.14 1.69 3.78
N VAL A 9 -18.10 1.81 2.93
CA VAL A 9 -16.87 1.06 3.23
C VAL A 9 -16.29 1.73 4.47
N SER A 10 -16.78 1.33 5.65
CA SER A 10 -15.99 1.37 6.86
C SER A 10 -14.59 0.91 6.45
N LYS A 11 -13.60 1.82 6.46
CA LYS A 11 -12.22 1.54 6.08
C LYS A 11 -11.80 0.34 6.93
N TYR A 12 -11.84 -0.88 6.38
CA TYR A 12 -11.48 -2.07 7.13
C TYR A 12 -10.00 -1.95 7.41
N LYS A 13 -9.69 -1.65 8.66
CA LYS A 13 -8.33 -1.46 9.12
C LYS A 13 -7.83 -2.76 9.68
N LEU A 14 -6.60 -3.13 9.31
CA LEU A 14 -5.93 -4.33 9.79
C LEU A 14 -4.61 -3.94 10.41
N SER A 15 -4.41 -4.32 11.67
CA SER A 15 -3.11 -4.22 12.31
C SER A 15 -2.18 -5.28 11.72
N ILE A 16 -1.10 -4.83 11.10
CA ILE A 16 -0.07 -5.70 10.52
C ILE A 16 1.30 -5.30 11.04
N GLU A 17 2.23 -6.23 11.00
CA GLU A 17 3.65 -5.97 11.17
C GLU A 17 4.33 -6.05 9.79
N LEU A 18 4.96 -4.94 9.38
CA LEU A 18 5.72 -4.83 8.14
C LEU A 18 7.21 -4.69 8.45
N ASN A 19 8.02 -5.70 8.13
CA ASN A 19 9.45 -5.77 8.47
C ASN A 19 9.76 -5.45 9.95
N GLY A 20 8.92 -5.91 10.89
CA GLY A 20 9.10 -5.64 12.31
C GLY A 20 8.49 -4.31 12.79
N LYS A 21 7.84 -3.54 11.91
CA LYS A 21 7.18 -2.29 12.26
C LYS A 21 5.65 -2.47 12.29
N PRO A 22 4.96 -2.15 13.41
CA PRO A 22 3.51 -2.18 13.45
C PRO A 22 2.92 -1.06 12.60
N VAL A 23 1.91 -1.38 11.81
CA VAL A 23 1.22 -0.47 10.88
C VAL A 23 -0.26 -0.79 10.90
N GLU A 24 -1.08 0.26 10.89
CA GLU A 24 -2.51 0.14 10.63
C GLU A 24 -2.74 0.26 9.11
N ALA A 25 -3.05 -0.86 8.46
CA ALA A 25 -3.26 -0.92 7.01
C ALA A 25 -4.75 -0.81 6.68
N VAL A 26 -5.08 -0.25 5.52
CA VAL A 26 -6.45 -0.27 4.98
C VAL A 26 -6.56 -1.41 3.98
N VAL A 27 -7.60 -2.23 4.13
CA VAL A 27 -7.94 -3.28 3.16
C VAL A 27 -8.68 -2.64 1.99
N ASP A 28 -8.02 -2.61 0.84
CA ASP A 28 -8.58 -2.13 -0.43
C ASP A 28 -8.72 -3.31 -1.40
N THR A 29 -9.94 -3.79 -1.59
CA THR A 29 -10.24 -4.90 -2.52
C THR A 29 -10.19 -4.48 -3.99
N GLY A 30 -10.12 -3.17 -4.28
CA GLY A 30 -10.00 -2.63 -5.64
C GLY A 30 -8.55 -2.46 -6.10
N ALA A 31 -7.57 -2.71 -5.23
CA ALA A 31 -6.16 -2.55 -5.55
C ALA A 31 -5.53 -3.88 -5.99
N ASP A 32 -4.89 -3.88 -7.17
CA ASP A 32 -4.12 -5.04 -7.65
C ASP A 32 -2.82 -5.26 -6.85
N VAL A 33 -2.35 -4.23 -6.14
CA VAL A 33 -1.05 -4.23 -5.44
C VAL A 33 -1.17 -3.55 -4.08
N THR A 34 -0.36 -3.99 -3.11
CA THR A 34 -0.19 -3.28 -1.84
C THR A 34 0.69 -2.05 -2.05
N ILE A 35 0.22 -0.90 -1.58
CA ILE A 35 0.96 0.37 -1.61
C ILE A 35 1.34 0.74 -0.18
N ILE A 36 2.58 1.20 0.00
CA ILE A 36 3.05 1.82 1.24
C ILE A 36 3.49 3.25 0.94
N SER A 37 3.30 4.16 1.89
CA SER A 37 3.77 5.54 1.75
C SER A 37 5.30 5.60 1.79
N GLU A 38 5.88 6.62 1.15
CA GLU A 38 7.32 6.86 1.21
C GLU A 38 7.78 7.15 2.64
N GLU A 39 6.96 7.82 3.45
CA GLU A 39 7.23 8.08 4.87
C GLU A 39 7.33 6.77 5.67
N LEU A 40 6.40 5.83 5.45
CA LEU A 40 6.46 4.51 6.09
C LEU A 40 7.71 3.76 5.62
N PHE A 41 7.99 3.77 4.32
CA PHE A 41 9.20 3.16 3.77
C PHE A 41 10.49 3.75 4.38
N ASN A 42 10.54 5.07 4.50
CA ASN A 42 11.71 5.77 5.00
C ASN A 42 11.95 5.58 6.50
N SER A 43 10.88 5.33 7.24
CA SER A 43 10.92 5.11 8.69
C SER A 43 11.07 3.63 9.08
N MET A 44 11.25 2.72 8.13
CA MET A 44 11.59 1.32 8.42
C MET A 44 13.07 1.19 8.81
N LYS A 45 13.36 0.52 9.93
CA LYS A 45 14.72 0.20 10.37
C LYS A 45 15.47 -0.70 9.35
N ARG A 46 14.76 -1.64 8.73
CA ARG A 46 15.27 -2.50 7.66
C ARG A 46 14.48 -2.24 6.39
N LYS A 47 15.01 -1.35 5.54
CA LYS A 47 14.38 -1.00 4.27
C LYS A 47 14.52 -2.17 3.27
N PRO A 48 13.42 -2.61 2.64
CA PRO A 48 13.50 -3.59 1.55
C PRO A 48 14.22 -2.98 0.35
N LYS A 49 14.91 -3.81 -0.44
CA LYS A 49 15.64 -3.34 -1.61
C LYS A 49 14.67 -2.80 -2.67
N VAL A 50 15.01 -1.67 -3.27
CA VAL A 50 14.33 -1.16 -4.46
C VAL A 50 14.72 -2.03 -5.64
N LYS A 51 13.73 -2.64 -6.31
CA LYS A 51 13.95 -3.49 -7.48
C LYS A 51 13.85 -2.71 -8.79
N LYS A 52 12.87 -1.81 -8.89
CA LYS A 52 12.66 -0.95 -10.07
C LYS A 52 11.78 0.25 -9.73
N ARG A 53 11.93 1.33 -10.49
CA ARG A 53 11.01 2.48 -10.48
C ARG A 53 9.80 2.17 -11.37
N VAL A 54 8.63 2.65 -10.97
CA VAL A 54 7.37 2.43 -11.69
C VAL A 54 6.51 3.70 -11.65
N THR A 55 5.58 3.81 -12.58
CA THR A 55 4.50 4.80 -12.52
C THR A 55 3.20 4.07 -12.21
N LEU A 56 2.58 4.43 -11.09
CA LEU A 56 1.29 3.93 -10.65
C LEU A 56 0.21 4.80 -11.29
N ASN A 57 -0.78 4.17 -11.93
CA ASN A 57 -1.95 4.85 -12.47
C ASN A 57 -3.09 4.69 -11.46
N ALA A 58 -3.57 5.80 -10.89
CA ALA A 58 -4.72 5.79 -9.98
C ALA A 58 -5.97 6.35 -10.66
N THR A 59 -7.15 5.90 -10.22
CA THR A 59 -8.44 6.40 -10.70
C THR A 59 -8.70 7.81 -10.15
N GLY A 60 -9.11 8.74 -11.02
CA GLY A 60 -9.34 10.14 -10.68
C GLY A 60 -8.26 11.08 -11.25
N LYS A 61 -8.70 12.18 -11.90
CA LYS A 61 -7.89 13.31 -12.44
C LYS A 61 -6.47 12.95 -12.95
N LYS A 62 -6.30 11.92 -13.79
CA LYS A 62 -5.00 11.56 -14.41
C LYS A 62 -3.84 11.51 -13.40
N MET A 63 -4.09 11.03 -12.18
CA MET A 63 -3.06 10.96 -11.14
C MET A 63 -2.07 9.84 -11.46
N LYS A 64 -0.97 10.21 -12.12
CA LYS A 64 0.22 9.39 -12.28
C LYS A 64 1.13 9.63 -11.09
N MET A 65 1.44 8.59 -10.33
CA MET A 65 2.34 8.66 -9.19
C MET A 65 3.61 7.90 -9.51
N ASN A 66 4.77 8.55 -9.32
CA ASN A 66 6.04 7.84 -9.39
C ASN A 66 6.24 7.06 -8.10
N GLY A 67 6.66 5.80 -8.23
CA GLY A 67 6.88 4.90 -7.11
C GLY A 67 8.00 3.91 -7.40
N SER A 68 8.19 3.00 -6.46
CA SER A 68 9.19 1.93 -6.57
C SER A 68 8.61 0.60 -6.15
N VAL A 69 8.92 -0.45 -6.89
CA VAL A 69 8.67 -1.83 -6.45
C VAL A 69 9.80 -2.22 -5.51
N VAL A 70 9.44 -2.62 -4.29
CA VAL A 70 10.39 -2.98 -3.23
C VAL A 70 10.22 -4.44 -2.81
N GLY A 71 11.31 -5.09 -2.39
CA GLY A 71 11.22 -6.40 -1.75
C GLY A 71 12.55 -7.14 -1.63
N PRO A 72 12.57 -8.31 -0.95
CA PRO A 72 11.43 -8.94 -0.26
C PRO A 72 10.95 -8.13 0.96
N VAL A 73 9.66 -8.23 1.28
CA VAL A 73 9.03 -7.61 2.45
C VAL A 73 8.39 -8.71 3.29
N ARG A 74 8.64 -8.71 4.60
CA ARG A 74 7.99 -9.61 5.54
C ARG A 74 6.75 -8.94 6.09
N MET A 75 5.60 -9.59 5.95
CA MET A 75 4.32 -9.11 6.45
C MET A 75 3.69 -10.16 7.36
N LYS A 76 3.11 -9.72 8.47
CA LYS A 76 2.38 -10.58 9.41
C LYS A 76 1.12 -9.88 9.89
N ILE A 77 0.00 -10.59 9.94
CA ILE A 77 -1.22 -10.11 10.60
C ILE A 77 -1.05 -10.29 12.11
N VAL A 78 -1.41 -9.26 12.87
CA VAL A 78 -1.30 -9.26 14.34
C VAL A 78 -2.66 -9.57 14.96
#